data_AF-A0A934KYX1-F1
#
_entry.id   AF-A0A934KYX1-F1
#
_cell.length_a   1.000
_cell.length_b   1.000
_cell.length_c   1.000
_cell.angle_alpha   90.00
_cell.angle_beta   90.00
_cell.angle_gamma   90.00
#
_symmetry.space_group_name_H-M   'P 1'
#
loop_
_entity.id
_entity.type
_entity.pdbx_description
1 polymer ?
#
loop_
_entity_poly.entity_id
_entity_poly.type
_entity_poly.pdbx_seq_one_letter_code
_entity_poly.pdbx_strand_id
1 'polypeptide(L)'
;MSTSSPDRIALQDGSHSMTYGELERKTNQMAHFLQTHGLQRHDFVAVCMNHSPELIVLLLGILKAGGAYVPIDPEYPEERIQFIL
;
A
#
# COMPACT_ATOMS: atom_id res chain seq x y z
N MET A 1 13.17 -1.52 -4.50
CA MET A 1 12.73 -1.61 -5.91
C MET A 1 13.93 -1.47 -6.84
N SER A 2 13.78 -1.69 -8.15
CA SER A 2 14.86 -1.57 -9.14
C SER A 2 15.51 -0.19 -9.06
N THR A 3 16.78 -0.14 -8.66
CA THR A 3 17.58 1.10 -8.53
C THR A 3 18.07 1.63 -9.88
N SER A 4 17.87 0.86 -10.95
CA SER A 4 18.45 1.13 -12.27
C SER A 4 17.73 2.22 -13.07
N SER A 5 16.57 2.72 -12.60
CA SER A 5 15.81 3.76 -13.33
C SER A 5 14.86 4.56 -12.41
N PRO A 6 15.38 5.38 -11.49
CA PRO A 6 14.56 6.11 -10.53
C PRO A 6 13.60 7.10 -11.19
N ASP A 7 13.98 7.71 -12.31
CA ASP A 7 13.19 8.77 -12.97
C ASP A 7 12.13 8.22 -13.96
N ARG A 8 12.04 6.90 -14.14
CA ARG A 8 11.00 6.30 -14.99
C ARG A 8 9.67 6.26 -14.24
N ILE A 9 8.58 6.51 -14.97
CA ILE A 9 7.22 6.37 -14.44
C ILE A 9 6.98 4.90 -14.04
N ALA A 10 6.56 4.71 -12.79
CA ALA A 10 6.17 3.42 -12.21
C ALA A 10 4.64 3.28 -12.11
N LEU A 11 3.94 4.37 -11.84
CA LEU A 11 2.48 4.42 -11.75
C LEU A 11 1.94 5.64 -12.50
N GLN A 12 0.80 5.46 -13.13
CA GLN A 12 0.06 6.52 -13.79
C GLN A 12 -1.44 6.31 -13.59
N ASP A 13 -2.13 7.36 -13.18
CA ASP A 13 -3.58 7.42 -13.05
C ASP A 13 -4.07 8.76 -13.61
N GLY A 14 -4.66 8.72 -14.80
CA GLY A 14 -5.00 9.92 -15.56
C GLY A 14 -3.78 10.83 -15.78
N SER A 15 -3.86 12.08 -15.29
CA SER A 15 -2.79 13.06 -15.34
C SER A 15 -1.78 12.93 -14.19
N HIS A 16 -2.07 12.10 -13.19
CA HIS A 16 -1.16 11.87 -12.08
C HIS A 16 -0.16 10.78 -12.46
N SER A 17 1.12 11.01 -12.18
CA SER A 17 2.17 10.03 -12.42
C SER A 17 3.17 10.04 -11.27
N MET A 18 3.77 8.88 -11.02
CA MET A 18 4.75 8.69 -9.97
C MET A 18 5.91 7.88 -10.53
N THR A 19 7.12 8.40 -10.37
CA THR A 19 8.35 7.73 -10.76
C THR A 19 8.70 6.58 -9.80
N TYR A 20 9.57 5.66 -10.23
CA TYR A 20 10.08 4.60 -9.34
C TYR A 20 10.76 5.17 -8.09
N GLY A 21 11.49 6.29 -8.22
CA GLY A 21 12.14 6.96 -7.08
C GLY A 21 11.15 7.57 -6.10
N GLU A 22 10.08 8.19 -6.59
CA GLU A 22 8.99 8.71 -5.74
C GLU A 22 8.22 7.60 -5.04
N LEU A 23 7.91 6.52 -5.78
CA LEU A 23 7.20 5.37 -5.23
C LEU A 23 8.01 4.68 -4.14
N GLU A 24 9.31 4.43 -4.36
CA GLU A 24 10.20 3.84 -3.35
C GLU A 24 10.27 4.71 -2.08
N ARG A 25 10.40 6.03 -2.24
CA ARG A 25 10.43 6.96 -1.09
C ARG A 25 9.11 6.96 -0.32
N LYS A 26 7.98 7.07 -1.00
CA LYS A 26 6.64 7.07 -0.37
C LYS A 26 6.34 5.73 0.33
N THR A 27 6.69 4.62 -0.31
CA THR A 27 6.47 3.28 0.27
C THR A 27 7.38 3.01 1.48
N ASN A 28 8.61 3.52 1.49
CA ASN A 28 9.48 3.46 2.67
C ASN A 28 8.93 4.31 3.83
N GLN A 29 8.43 5.52 3.54
CA GLN A 29 7.76 6.36 4.55
C GLN A 29 6.53 5.65 5.13
N MET A 30 5.71 5.05 4.28
CA MET A 30 4.54 4.27 4.72
C MET A 30 4.93 3.07 5.58
N ALA A 31 5.94 2.30 5.18
CA ALA A 31 6.42 1.15 5.95
C ALA A 31 6.87 1.56 7.36
N HIS A 32 7.64 2.65 7.47
CA HIS A 32 8.05 3.20 8.76
C HIS A 32 6.86 3.70 9.57
N PHE A 33 5.92 4.41 8.94
CA PHE A 33 4.69 4.84 9.60
C PHE A 33 3.95 3.64 10.20
N LEU A 34 3.70 2.57 9.43
CA LEU A 34 3.01 1.38 9.93
C LEU A 34 3.76 0.70 11.08
N GLN A 35 5.09 0.56 10.98
CA GLN A 35 5.91 0.00 12.05
C GLN A 35 5.86 0.84 13.34
N THR A 36 5.89 2.18 13.23
CA THR A 36 5.74 3.06 14.39
C THR A 36 4.35 2.98 15.02
N HIS A 37 3.35 2.52 14.28
CA HIS A 37 1.99 2.25 14.76
C HIS A 37 1.81 0.79 15.22
N GLY A 38 2.90 0.05 15.39
CA GLY A 38 2.89 -1.27 16.00
C GLY A 38 2.81 -2.43 15.02
N LEU A 39 2.80 -2.19 13.70
CA LEU A 39 2.82 -3.28 12.73
C LEU A 39 4.11 -4.10 12.87
N GLN A 40 3.96 -5.39 13.16
CA GLN A 40 5.02 -6.37 13.25
C GLN A 40 5.12 -7.20 11.96
N ARG A 41 6.17 -8.01 11.84
CA ARG A 41 6.29 -8.98 10.76
C ARG A 41 5.21 -10.05 10.89
N HIS A 42 4.63 -10.45 9.75
CA HIS A 42 3.55 -11.43 9.62
C HIS A 42 2.17 -10.97 10.14
N ASP A 43 2.04 -9.70 10.54
CA ASP A 43 0.73 -9.13 10.83
C ASP A 43 -0.08 -8.96 9.54
N PHE A 44 -1.40 -9.11 9.66
CA PHE A 44 -2.34 -8.84 8.58
C PHE A 44 -2.92 -7.44 8.74
N VAL A 45 -2.96 -6.69 7.64
CA VAL A 45 -3.54 -5.35 7.57
C VAL A 45 -4.72 -5.37 6.63
N ALA A 46 -5.93 -5.19 7.16
CA ALA A 46 -7.12 -4.99 6.35
C ALA A 46 -7.02 -3.66 5.57
N VAL A 47 -7.29 -3.71 4.27
CA VAL A 47 -7.25 -2.53 3.39
C VAL A 47 -8.59 -2.40 2.67
N CYS A 48 -9.35 -1.39 3.06
CA CYS A 48 -10.65 -1.04 2.49
C CYS A 48 -10.54 0.35 1.86
N MET A 49 -10.16 0.41 0.58
CA MET A 49 -9.90 1.65 -0.16
C MET A 49 -10.26 1.49 -1.63
N ASN A 50 -10.72 2.57 -2.26
CA ASN A 50 -10.90 2.63 -3.70
C ASN A 50 -9.55 2.62 -4.44
N HIS A 51 -9.58 2.28 -5.73
CA HIS A 51 -8.39 2.29 -6.58
C HIS A 51 -7.80 3.70 -6.69
N SER A 52 -6.53 3.85 -6.32
CA SER A 52 -5.76 5.09 -6.50
C SER A 52 -4.24 4.79 -6.45
N PRO A 53 -3.37 5.72 -6.87
CA PRO A 53 -1.92 5.58 -6.68
C PRO A 53 -1.52 5.37 -5.22
N GLU A 54 -2.24 5.96 -4.27
CA GLU A 54 -2.02 5.81 -2.82
C GLU A 54 -2.31 4.40 -2.34
N LEU A 55 -3.29 3.69 -2.93
CA LEU A 55 -3.50 2.27 -2.64
C LEU A 55 -2.23 1.47 -2.89
N ILE A 56 -1.57 1.69 -4.04
CA ILE A 56 -0.31 0.99 -4.36
C ILE A 56 0.80 1.35 -3.36
N VAL A 57 0.90 2.61 -2.94
CA VAL A 57 1.83 3.04 -1.90
C VAL A 57 1.57 2.30 -0.58
N LEU A 58 0.31 2.17 -0.17
CA LEU A 58 -0.10 1.48 1.05
C LEU A 58 0.25 -0.02 0.97
N LEU A 59 -0.17 -0.72 -0.09
CA LEU A 59 0.06 -2.15 -0.24
C LEU A 59 1.56 -2.49 -0.20
N LEU A 60 2.38 -1.74 -0.94
CA LEU A 60 3.83 -1.91 -0.94
C LEU A 60 4.46 -1.52 0.39
N GLY A 61 3.93 -0.49 1.07
CA GLY A 61 4.34 -0.10 2.42
C GLY A 61 4.11 -1.22 3.43
N ILE A 62 2.96 -1.89 3.40
CA ILE A 62 2.63 -3.06 4.25
C ILE A 62 3.64 -4.18 4.00
N LEU A 63 3.89 -4.52 2.74
CA LEU A 63 4.86 -5.57 2.39
C LEU A 63 6.28 -5.22 2.85
N LYS A 64 6.71 -3.96 2.69
CA LYS A 64 8.00 -3.46 3.16
C LYS A 64 8.12 -3.45 4.68
N ALA A 65 7.04 -3.19 5.39
CA ALA A 65 6.99 -3.30 6.84
C ALA A 65 7.11 -4.75 7.33
N GLY A 66 6.87 -5.73 6.43
CA GLY A 66 6.92 -7.16 6.70
C GLY A 66 5.57 -7.77 7.04
N GLY A 67 4.48 -7.03 6.87
CA GLY A 67 3.11 -7.52 7.01
C GLY A 67 2.55 -8.06 5.69
N ALA A 68 1.33 -8.55 5.75
CA ALA A 68 0.51 -8.95 4.61
C ALA A 68 -0.77 -8.11 4.57
N TYR A 69 -1.25 -7.75 3.39
CA TYR A 69 -2.50 -7.01 3.26
C TYR A 69 -3.67 -7.97 2.99
N VAL A 70 -4.86 -7.61 3.50
CA VAL A 70 -6.13 -8.29 3.23
C VAL A 70 -7.04 -7.28 2.53
N PRO A 71 -7.26 -7.40 1.21
CA PRO A 71 -8.10 -6.46 0.49
C PRO A 71 -9.57 -6.70 0.86
N ILE A 72 -10.27 -5.63 1.19
CA ILE A 72 -11.71 -5.61 1.46
C ILE A 72 -12.34 -4.65 0.45
N ASP A 73 -13.27 -5.17 -0.34
CA ASP A 73 -14.07 -4.33 -1.24
C ASP A 73 -15.05 -3.50 -0.40
N PRO A 74 -15.03 -2.15 -0.48
CA PRO A 74 -15.98 -1.30 0.22
C PRO A 74 -17.45 -1.55 -0.18
N GLU A 75 -17.69 -2.13 -1.35
CA GLU A 75 -19.04 -2.46 -1.84
C GLU A 75 -19.60 -3.74 -1.22
N TYR A 76 -18.81 -4.47 -0.41
CA TYR A 76 -19.31 -5.64 0.30
C TYR A 76 -20.36 -5.24 1.35
N PRO A 77 -21.39 -6.09 1.56
CA PRO A 77 -22.30 -5.92 2.68
C PRO A 77 -21.53 -5.85 4.02
N GLU A 78 -22.04 -5.06 4.96
CA GLU A 78 -21.40 -4.84 6.26
C GLU A 78 -21.08 -6.16 6.99
N GLU A 79 -22.00 -7.12 6.95
CA GLU A 79 -21.83 -8.46 7.53
C GLU A 79 -20.60 -9.18 6.97
N ARG A 80 -20.32 -9.01 5.67
CA ARG A 80 -19.15 -9.62 5.01
C ARG A 80 -17.86 -8.92 5.42
N ILE A 81 -17.89 -7.60 5.59
CA ILE A 81 -16.74 -6.83 6.08
C ILE A 81 -16.42 -7.24 7.53
N GLN A 82 -17.44 -7.33 8.39
CA GLN A 82 -17.28 -7.77 9.78
C GLN A 82 -16.78 -9.21 9.90
N PHE A 83 -17.12 -10.11 8.96
CA PHE A 83 -16.57 -11.46 8.94
C PHE A 83 -15.06 -11.51 8.64
N ILE A 84 -14.53 -10.51 7.92
CA ILE A 84 -13.11 -10.47 7.52
C ILE A 84 -12.21 -9.81 8.59
N LEU A 85 -12.76 -8.90 9.40
CA LEU A 85 -12.07 -8.17 10.47
C LEU A 85 -11.97 -8.98 11.77
#